data_AF-A0A920HV60-F1
#
_entry.id   AF-A0A920HV60-F1
#
_cell.length_a   1.000
_cell.length_b   1.000
_cell.length_c   1.000
_cell.angle_alpha   90.00
_cell.angle_beta   90.00
_cell.angle_gamma   90.00
#
_symmetry.space_group_name_H-M   'P 1'
#
loop_
_entity.id
_entity.type
_entity.pdbx_description
1 polymer ?
#
loop_
_entity_poly.entity_id
_entity_poly.type
_entity_poly.pdbx_seq_one_letter_code
_entity_poly.pdbx_strand_id
1 'polypeptide(L)' 'MNKSERVRFIISHLEKLYPKTPVPLNNQNNYELLIAVLLSAQCTDERVNQVTPSFFKANRQTR' A
#
# COMPACT_ATOMS: atom_id res chain seq x y z
N MET A 1 -30.10 10.27 11.31
CA MET A 1 -29.16 9.29 10.72
C MET A 1 -28.48 8.53 11.85
N ASN A 2 -28.71 7.21 11.95
CA ASN A 2 -28.03 6.36 12.93
C ASN A 2 -26.57 6.07 12.49
N LYS A 3 -25.78 5.44 13.38
CA LYS A 3 -24.36 5.15 13.12
C LYS A 3 -24.17 4.33 11.83
N SER A 4 -25.02 3.34 11.59
CA SER A 4 -24.93 2.46 10.41
C SER A 4 -25.27 3.18 9.11
N GLU A 5 -26.25 4.08 9.11
CA GLU A 5 -26.57 4.94 7.98
C GLU A 5 -25.44 5.92 7.68
N ARG A 6 -24.82 6.51 8.71
CA ARG A 6 -23.65 7.39 8.55
C ARG A 6 -22.49 6.67 7.87
N VAL A 7 -22.16 5.47 8.34
CA VAL A 7 -21.07 4.66 7.77
C VAL A 7 -21.35 4.32 6.31
N ARG A 8 -22.57 3.89 5.98
CA ARG A 8 -22.96 3.60 4.59
C ARG A 8 -22.85 4.83 3.69
N PHE A 9 -23.29 5.99 4.17
CA PHE A 9 -23.16 7.24 3.44
C PHE A 9 -21.69 7.56 3.15
N ILE A 10 -20.82 7.52 4.17
CA ILE A 10 -19.38 7.80 4.03
C ILE A 10 -18.72 6.84 3.04
N ILE A 11 -18.93 5.54 3.17
CA ILE A 11 -18.35 4.54 2.27
C ILE A 11 -18.79 4.80 0.83
N SER A 12 -20.10 4.98 0.60
CA SER A 12 -20.63 5.23 -0.75
C SER A 12 -20.09 6.51 -1.39
N HIS A 13 -19.75 7.51 -0.56
CA HIS A 13 -19.17 8.76 -1.04
C HIS A 13 -17.68 8.59 -1.34
N LEU A 14 -16.93 7.87 -0.50
CA LEU A 14 -15.53 7.56 -0.73
C LEU A 14 -15.33 6.68 -1.99
N GLU A 15 -16.18 5.68 -2.21
CA GLU A 15 -16.13 4.84 -3.41
C GLU A 15 -16.38 5.66 -4.70
N LYS A 16 -17.24 6.68 -4.64
CA LYS A 16 -17.47 7.61 -5.76
C LYS A 16 -16.28 8.54 -6.00
N LEU A 17 -15.64 9.04 -4.93
CA LEU A 17 -14.49 9.95 -5.02
C LEU A 17 -13.21 9.22 -5.44
N TYR A 18 -13.04 7.96 -5.03
CA TYR A 18 -11.85 7.15 -5.26
C TYR A 18 -12.21 5.82 -5.95
N PRO A 19 -12.71 5.84 -7.20
CA PRO A 19 -13.19 4.64 -7.90
C PRO A 19 -12.11 3.62 -8.23
N LYS A 20 -10.84 4.04 -8.20
CA LYS A 20 -9.67 3.17 -8.35
C LYS A 20 -8.62 3.57 -7.33
N THR A 21 -8.23 2.64 -6.47
CA THR A 21 -7.13 2.81 -5.52
C THR A 21 -5.88 2.11 -6.06
N PRO A 22 -4.76 2.83 -6.29
CA PRO A 22 -3.52 2.20 -6.72
C PRO A 22 -2.95 1.31 -5.59
N VAL A 23 -2.12 0.35 -5.98
CA VAL A 23 -1.31 -0.41 -5.01
C VAL A 23 -0.27 0.56 -4.44
N PRO A 24 -0.21 0.79 -3.12
CA PRO A 24 0.61 1.86 -2.53
C PRO A 24 2.11 1.57 -2.58
N LEU A 25 2.50 0.31 -2.45
CA LEU A 25 3.89 -0.14 -2.39
C LEU A 25 4.24 -0.94 -3.65
N ASN A 26 5.33 -0.57 -4.32
CA ASN A 26 5.82 -1.25 -5.50
C ASN A 26 6.42 -2.61 -5.12
N ASN A 27 5.88 -3.68 -5.70
CA ASN A 27 6.35 -5.04 -5.48
C ASN A 27 6.14 -5.91 -6.73
N GLN A 28 7.00 -6.91 -6.94
CA GLN A 28 6.87 -7.88 -8.03
C GLN A 28 6.34 -9.24 -7.56
N ASN A 29 6.33 -9.49 -6.25
CA ASN A 29 5.86 -10.74 -5.64
C ASN A 29 5.45 -10.52 -4.17
N ASN A 30 4.91 -11.56 -3.53
CA ASN A 30 4.45 -11.50 -2.14
C ASN A 30 5.58 -11.26 -1.13
N TYR A 31 6.80 -11.72 -1.41
CA TYR A 31 7.95 -11.49 -0.54
C TYR A 31 8.38 -10.02 -0.56
N GLU A 32 8.51 -9.42 -1.75
CA GLU A 32 8.81 -7.99 -1.89
C GLU A 32 7.72 -7.14 -1.21
N LEU A 33 6.44 -7.51 -1.32
CA LEU A 33 5.35 -6.81 -0.64
C LEU A 33 5.48 -6.89 0.89
N LEU A 34 5.74 -8.07 1.44
CA LEU A 34 5.90 -8.27 2.89
C LEU A 34 7.01 -7.38 3.43
N ILE A 35 8.16 -7.35 2.76
CA ILE A 35 9.29 -6.51 3.18
C ILE A 35 8.97 -5.02 3.01
N ALA A 36 8.32 -4.61 1.92
CA ALA A 36 7.90 -3.22 1.73
C ALA A 36 6.92 -2.75 2.82
N VAL A 37 5.99 -3.60 3.25
CA VAL A 37 5.05 -3.31 4.35
C VAL A 37 5.77 -3.21 5.69
N LEU A 38 6.78 -4.05 5.95
CA LEU A 38 7.62 -3.93 7.15
C LEU A 38 8.37 -2.59 7.18
N LEU A 39 8.89 -2.15 6.03
CA LEU A 39 9.62 -0.89 5.90
C LEU A 39 8.71 0.36 5.92
N SER A 40 7.42 0.22 5.65
CA SER A 40 6.48 1.35 5.66
C SER A 40 6.05 1.77 7.06
N ALA A 41 6.39 0.98 8.09
CA ALA A 41 6.13 1.35 9.48
C ALA A 41 6.75 2.71 9.81
N GLN A 42 5.92 3.68 10.21
CA GLN A 42 6.33 5.07 10.50
C GLN A 42 7.10 5.74 9.36
N CYS A 43 6.81 5.37 8.11
CA CYS A 43 7.46 5.88 6.91
C CYS A 43 6.41 6.16 5.82
N THR A 44 6.75 6.96 4.81
CA THR A 44 5.86 7.21 3.66
C THR A 44 6.05 6.15 2.59
N ASP A 45 4.96 5.76 1.93
CA ASP A 45 5.01 4.81 0.80
C ASP A 45 5.97 5.30 -0.30
N GLU A 46 6.04 6.61 -0.53
CA GLU A 46 6.99 7.23 -1.46
C GLU A 46 8.45 6.92 -1.10
N ARG A 47 8.83 7.09 0.18
CA ARG A 47 10.19 6.82 0.66
C ARG A 47 10.53 5.34 0.54
N VAL A 48 9.58 4.46 0.87
CA VAL A 48 9.74 3.01 0.71
C VAL A 48 9.98 2.68 -0.76
N ASN A 49 9.15 3.20 -1.66
CA ASN A 49 9.25 2.98 -3.11
C ASN A 49 10.54 3.52 -3.74
N GLN A 50 11.17 4.55 -3.14
CA GLN A 50 12.50 5.03 -3.55
C GLN A 50 13.62 4.06 -3.15
N VAL A 51 13.51 3.41 -2.00
CA VAL A 51 14.58 2.58 -1.42
C VAL A 51 14.50 1.11 -1.87
N THR A 52 13.29 0.55 -1.94
CA THR A 52 13.06 -0.87 -2.20
C THR A 52 13.68 -1.40 -3.51
N PRO A 53 13.76 -0.65 -4.63
CA PRO A 53 14.39 -1.16 -5.85
C PRO A 53 15.88 -1.50 -5.65
N SER A 54 16.61 -0.62 -4.97
CA SER A 54 18.03 -0.82 -4.66
C SER A 54 18.23 -1.96 -3.65
N PHE A 55 17.37 -2.01 -2.63
CA PHE A 55 17.39 -3.04 -1.59
C PHE A 55 17.14 -4.43 -2.18
N PHE A 56 16.10 -4.60 -3.01
CA PHE A 56 15.80 -5.88 -3.65
C PHE A 56 16.84 -6.26 -4.71
N LYS A 57 17.42 -5.30 -5.44
CA LYS A 57 18.51 -5.62 -6.37
C LYS A 57 19.74 -6.18 -5.64
N ALA A 58 20.08 -5.65 -4.46
CA ALA A 58 21.20 -6.11 -3.66
C ALA A 58 20.93 -7.43 -2.90
N ASN A 59 19.67 -7.67 -2.52
CA ASN A 59 19.29 -8.78 -1.64
C ASN A 59 18.37 -9.82 -2.30
N ARG A 60 18.23 -9.78 -3.63
CA ARG A 60 17.53 -10.83 -4.37
C ARG A 60 18.32 -12.11 -4.22
N GLN A 61 17.80 -13.03 -3.41
CA GLN A 61 18.26 -14.40 -3.44
C GLN A 61 17.94 -14.97 -4.82
N THR A 62 18.95 -15.14 -5.66
CA THR A 62 18.96 -16.18 -6.68
C THR A 62 18.90 -17.52 -5.94
N ARG A 63 17.70 -18.01 -5.72
CA ARG A 63 17.46 -19.43 -5.49
C ARG A 63 17.02 -20.06 -6.79
#